data_AF-B3EQ84-F1
#
_entry.id   AF-B3EQ84-F1
#
_cell.length_a   1.000
_cell.length_b   1.000
_cell.length_c   1.000
_cell.angle_alpha   90.00
_cell.angle_beta   90.00
_cell.angle_gamma   90.00
#
_symmetry.space_group_name_H-M   'P 1'
#
loop_
_entity.id
_entity.type
_entity.pdbx_description
1 polymer ?
#
loop_
_entity_poly.entity_id
_entity_poly.type
_entity_poly.pdbx_seq_one_letter_code
_entity_poly.pdbx_strand_id
1 'polypeptide(L)'
;MRLAVFGGSFDPPHNGHLALCLYARELLQVDRLVISASNNPLKDAPQAADRDRVKMAELLAETINRTGAFAEVSSWEANRGHPVYTIDLMEYLEEIYSTSDLTLLIGEDNFLNFRQWKSWEELIRRYSIIVFGRKADDGASDDSAISERLHDQSFRHIDLNLPLSSTEIRKRLASGDDCSAEIPSPIWQYIVENQLYQ
;
A
#
# COMPACT_ATOMS: atom_id res chain seq x y z
N MET A 1 -6.05 -19.18 -7.98
CA MET A 1 -4.92 -18.24 -7.96
C MET A 1 -5.22 -17.22 -6.86
N ARG A 2 -4.33 -17.09 -5.89
CA ARG A 2 -4.41 -16.11 -4.80
C ARG A 2 -3.86 -14.78 -5.28
N LEU A 3 -4.74 -13.80 -5.40
CA LEU A 3 -4.38 -12.45 -5.82
C LEU A 3 -4.44 -11.53 -4.61
N ALA A 4 -3.34 -10.84 -4.32
CA ALA A 4 -3.35 -9.77 -3.33
C ALA A 4 -3.22 -8.42 -4.01
N VAL A 5 -3.94 -7.41 -3.52
CA VAL A 5 -3.92 -6.05 -4.04
C VAL A 5 -3.44 -5.13 -2.94
N PHE A 6 -2.37 -4.39 -3.20
CA PHE A 6 -1.84 -3.39 -2.27
C PHE A 6 -1.91 -2.00 -2.91
N GLY A 7 -2.85 -1.20 -2.42
CA GLY A 7 -3.01 0.20 -2.82
C GLY A 7 -2.23 1.13 -1.89
N GLY A 8 -1.47 2.06 -2.47
CA GLY A 8 -0.73 3.05 -1.70
C GLY A 8 -0.43 4.30 -2.52
N SER A 9 -0.27 5.44 -1.86
CA SER A 9 0.08 6.68 -2.56
C SER A 9 1.48 6.61 -3.18
N PHE A 10 2.38 5.75 -2.66
CA PHE A 10 3.72 5.53 -3.24
C PHE A 10 4.47 6.84 -3.54
N ASP A 11 4.50 7.72 -2.53
CA ASP A 11 4.97 9.11 -2.65
C ASP A 11 6.01 9.46 -1.56
N PRO A 12 7.20 8.82 -1.50
CA PRO A 12 7.64 7.67 -2.29
C PRO A 12 7.31 6.33 -1.59
N PRO A 13 7.44 5.18 -2.30
CA PRO A 13 7.57 3.90 -1.64
C PRO A 13 8.80 3.84 -0.73
N HIS A 14 8.78 2.95 0.25
CA HIS A 14 9.84 2.83 1.26
C HIS A 14 9.93 1.39 1.78
N ASN A 15 10.91 1.09 2.63
CA ASN A 15 11.18 -0.27 3.12
C ASN A 15 10.01 -0.86 3.91
N GLY A 16 9.18 -0.05 4.56
CA GLY A 16 7.90 -0.51 5.14
C GLY A 16 6.93 -1.08 4.11
N HIS A 17 6.80 -0.47 2.92
CA HIS A 17 5.99 -1.01 1.82
C HIS A 17 6.58 -2.31 1.27
N LEU A 18 7.90 -2.36 1.09
CA LEU A 18 8.59 -3.57 0.66
C LEU A 18 8.38 -4.73 1.64
N ALA A 19 8.59 -4.48 2.94
CA ALA A 19 8.40 -5.48 3.98
C ALA A 19 6.96 -5.99 4.03
N LEU A 20 5.97 -5.10 3.93
CA LEU A 20 4.56 -5.47 3.86
C LEU A 20 4.30 -6.43 2.69
N CYS A 21 4.74 -6.07 1.48
CA CYS A 21 4.54 -6.90 0.30
C CYS A 21 5.21 -8.28 0.44
N LEU A 22 6.44 -8.34 0.95
CA LEU A 22 7.16 -9.59 1.14
C LEU A 22 6.52 -10.47 2.23
N TYR A 23 6.05 -9.86 3.32
CA TYR A 23 5.42 -10.58 4.42
C TYR A 23 4.03 -11.10 4.03
N ALA A 24 3.24 -10.29 3.33
CA ALA A 24 1.97 -10.72 2.75
C ALA A 24 2.14 -11.93 1.82
N ARG A 25 3.17 -11.90 0.96
CA ARG A 25 3.51 -13.01 0.08
C ARG A 25 3.75 -14.30 0.86
N GLU A 26 4.60 -14.25 1.87
CA GLU A 26 4.96 -15.45 2.64
C GLU A 26 3.78 -15.98 3.46
N LEU A 27 3.07 -15.11 4.18
CA LEU A 27 1.99 -15.51 5.08
C LEU A 27 0.73 -15.99 4.36
N LEU A 28 0.42 -15.42 3.20
CA LEU A 28 -0.80 -15.72 2.44
C LEU A 28 -0.51 -16.62 1.25
N GLN A 29 0.76 -16.92 1.00
CA GLN A 29 1.26 -17.66 -0.15
C GLN A 29 0.70 -17.08 -1.48
N VAL A 30 0.74 -15.75 -1.60
CA VAL A 30 0.19 -15.01 -2.75
C VAL A 30 0.84 -15.50 -4.05
N ASP A 31 0.02 -15.86 -5.05
CA ASP A 31 0.51 -16.25 -6.37
C ASP A 31 0.88 -15.02 -7.21
N ARG A 32 0.11 -13.92 -7.06
CA ARG A 32 0.32 -12.64 -7.76
C ARG A 32 -0.03 -11.47 -6.86
N LEU A 33 0.87 -10.50 -6.76
CA LEU A 33 0.67 -9.25 -6.04
C LEU A 33 0.47 -8.09 -7.03
N VAL A 34 -0.66 -7.39 -6.92
CA VAL A 34 -0.94 -6.18 -7.70
C VAL A 34 -0.69 -4.96 -6.82
N ILE A 35 0.27 -4.14 -7.21
CA ILE A 35 0.61 -2.87 -6.57
C ILE A 35 -0.12 -1.76 -7.32
N SER A 36 -0.97 -1.00 -6.64
CA SER A 36 -1.70 0.10 -7.28
C SER A 36 -1.29 1.45 -6.70
N ALA A 37 -0.73 2.32 -7.57
CA ALA A 37 -0.47 3.71 -7.24
C ALA A 37 -1.80 4.44 -7.08
N SER A 38 -2.18 4.65 -5.83
CA SER A 38 -3.53 5.08 -5.47
C SER A 38 -3.66 6.60 -5.42
N ASN A 39 -4.82 7.06 -5.84
CA ASN A 39 -5.27 8.45 -5.76
C ASN A 39 -6.40 8.60 -4.74
N ASN A 40 -6.23 8.01 -3.55
CA ASN A 40 -7.23 7.99 -2.49
C ASN A 40 -7.74 9.43 -2.18
N PRO A 41 -9.03 9.73 -2.40
CA PRO A 41 -9.60 11.06 -2.18
C PRO A 41 -9.69 11.47 -0.70
N LEU A 42 -9.44 10.54 0.22
CA LEU A 42 -9.41 10.79 1.68
C LEU A 42 -8.03 11.20 2.19
N LYS A 43 -7.02 11.30 1.31
CA LYS A 43 -5.67 11.73 1.64
C LYS A 43 -5.34 13.02 0.91
N ASP A 44 -4.35 13.75 1.45
CA ASP A 44 -3.77 14.88 0.74
C ASP A 44 -3.24 14.43 -0.63
N ALA A 45 -3.30 15.35 -1.60
CA ALA A 45 -2.75 15.12 -2.91
C ALA A 45 -1.25 14.76 -2.80
N PRO A 46 -0.76 13.76 -3.56
CA PRO A 46 0.65 13.43 -3.60
C PRO A 46 1.52 14.61 -4.07
N GLN A 47 2.77 14.65 -3.61
CA GLN A 47 3.73 15.66 -4.05
C GLN A 47 4.35 15.30 -5.40
N ALA A 48 4.69 14.02 -5.63
CA ALA A 48 5.17 13.56 -6.93
C ALA A 48 4.03 13.39 -7.93
N ALA A 49 4.31 13.64 -9.20
CA ALA A 49 3.34 13.43 -10.28
C ALA A 49 3.00 11.94 -10.41
N ASP A 50 1.81 11.63 -10.92
CA ASP A 50 1.35 10.24 -11.09
C ASP A 50 2.31 9.38 -11.90
N ARG A 51 2.95 9.95 -12.94
CA ARG A 51 4.00 9.28 -13.70
C ARG A 51 5.13 8.78 -12.81
N ASP A 52 5.62 9.61 -11.90
CA ASP A 52 6.75 9.28 -11.02
C ASP A 52 6.33 8.27 -9.96
N ARG A 53 5.13 8.41 -9.40
CA ARG A 53 4.58 7.44 -8.42
C ARG A 53 4.39 6.06 -9.02
N VAL A 54 3.84 5.99 -10.23
CA VAL A 54 3.73 4.74 -11.00
C VAL A 54 5.11 4.17 -11.26
N LYS A 55 6.09 4.99 -11.68
CA LYS A 55 7.45 4.51 -11.93
C LYS A 55 8.13 3.98 -10.67
N MET A 56 7.98 4.66 -9.54
CA MET A 56 8.50 4.18 -8.26
C MET A 56 7.79 2.91 -7.78
N ALA A 57 6.49 2.76 -8.06
CA ALA A 57 5.77 1.51 -7.81
C ALA A 57 6.27 0.35 -8.70
N GLU A 58 6.66 0.61 -9.95
CA GLU A 58 7.26 -0.41 -10.83
C GLU A 58 8.60 -0.88 -10.25
N LEU A 59 9.44 0.05 -9.81
CA LEU A 59 10.71 -0.26 -9.16
C LEU A 59 10.52 -1.04 -7.85
N LEU A 60 9.43 -0.79 -7.11
CA LEU A 60 9.03 -1.61 -5.96
C LEU A 60 8.66 -3.04 -6.40
N ALA A 61 7.81 -3.19 -7.41
CA ALA A 61 7.40 -4.49 -7.94
C ALA A 61 8.61 -5.30 -8.46
N GLU A 62 9.50 -4.67 -9.21
CA GLU A 62 10.76 -5.28 -9.67
C GLU A 62 11.64 -5.74 -8.50
N THR A 63 11.72 -4.92 -7.44
CA THR A 63 12.46 -5.27 -6.22
C THR A 63 11.87 -6.48 -5.51
N ILE A 64 10.54 -6.58 -5.47
CA ILE A 64 9.84 -7.76 -4.95
C ILE A 64 10.10 -8.98 -5.84
N ASN A 65 10.05 -8.83 -7.17
CA ASN A 65 10.27 -9.93 -8.12
C ASN A 65 11.65 -10.57 -8.02
N ARG A 66 12.68 -9.78 -7.68
CA ARG A 66 14.03 -10.31 -7.42
C ARG A 66 14.10 -11.29 -6.24
N THR A 67 13.07 -11.36 -5.39
CA THR A 67 12.96 -12.33 -4.30
C THR A 67 12.30 -13.66 -4.70
N GLY A 68 12.06 -13.87 -6.01
CA GLY A 68 11.36 -15.04 -6.54
C GLY A 68 9.84 -14.95 -6.49
N ALA A 69 9.30 -13.76 -6.21
CA ALA A 69 7.87 -13.48 -6.21
C ALA A 69 7.37 -12.98 -7.58
N PHE A 70 6.05 -12.94 -7.77
CA PHE A 70 5.43 -12.26 -8.90
C PHE A 70 4.56 -11.10 -8.40
N ALA A 71 5.03 -9.89 -8.67
CA ALA A 71 4.39 -8.62 -8.41
C ALA A 71 4.35 -7.79 -9.69
N GLU A 72 3.26 -7.07 -9.90
CA GLU A 72 3.05 -6.17 -11.02
C GLU A 72 2.39 -4.89 -10.55
N VAL A 73 2.47 -3.85 -11.39
CA VAL A 73 1.83 -2.57 -11.11
C VAL A 73 0.55 -2.44 -11.92
N SER A 74 -0.52 -2.05 -11.25
CA SER A 74 -1.74 -1.55 -11.88
C SER A 74 -1.69 -0.02 -11.91
N SER A 75 -1.52 0.54 -13.10
CA SER A 75 -1.68 1.98 -13.38
C SER A 75 -3.14 2.39 -13.56
N TRP A 76 -4.10 1.48 -13.29
CA TRP A 76 -5.52 1.71 -13.52
C TRP A 76 -6.07 2.92 -12.76
N GLU A 77 -5.69 3.11 -11.48
CA GLU A 77 -6.12 4.28 -10.70
C GLU A 77 -5.47 5.57 -11.22
N ALA A 78 -4.17 5.54 -11.52
CA ALA A 78 -3.41 6.70 -11.99
C ALA A 78 -3.86 7.21 -13.38
N ASN A 79 -4.43 6.34 -14.22
CA ASN A 79 -4.88 6.69 -15.57
C ASN A 79 -6.35 7.17 -15.63
N ARG A 80 -7.04 7.28 -14.50
CA ARG A 80 -8.45 7.68 -14.44
C ARG A 80 -8.61 9.10 -13.89
N GLY A 81 -9.66 9.79 -14.36
CA GLY A 81 -10.12 11.02 -13.73
C GLY A 81 -10.71 10.75 -12.35
N HIS A 82 -10.60 11.72 -11.44
CA HIS A 82 -11.10 11.62 -10.08
C HIS A 82 -12.62 11.83 -9.99
N PRO A 83 -13.29 11.24 -8.98
CA PRO A 83 -12.73 10.36 -7.94
C PRO A 83 -12.54 8.91 -8.40
N VAL A 84 -11.54 8.23 -7.84
CA VAL A 84 -11.27 6.80 -8.03
C VAL A 84 -11.40 6.10 -6.69
N TYR A 85 -12.04 4.93 -6.67
CA TYR A 85 -12.33 4.21 -5.43
C TYR A 85 -11.80 2.78 -5.47
N THR A 86 -11.32 2.29 -4.33
CA THR A 86 -10.76 0.94 -4.22
C THR A 86 -11.76 -0.15 -4.60
N ILE A 87 -13.07 0.00 -4.30
CA ILE A 87 -14.08 -0.96 -4.75
C ILE A 87 -14.09 -1.12 -6.27
N ASP A 88 -13.99 -0.01 -7.02
CA ASP A 88 -14.02 -0.05 -8.48
C ASP A 88 -12.73 -0.71 -9.04
N LEU A 89 -11.58 -0.53 -8.38
CA LEU A 89 -10.34 -1.24 -8.70
C LEU A 89 -10.48 -2.75 -8.45
N MET A 90 -11.04 -3.13 -7.30
CA MET A 90 -11.18 -4.53 -6.91
C MET A 90 -12.12 -5.29 -7.86
N GLU A 91 -13.25 -4.68 -8.24
CA GLU A 91 -14.17 -5.23 -9.24
C GLU A 91 -13.50 -5.38 -10.61
N TYR A 92 -12.74 -4.38 -11.04
CA TYR A 92 -11.98 -4.45 -12.28
C TYR A 92 -10.96 -5.61 -12.26
N LEU A 93 -10.21 -5.77 -11.17
CA LEU A 93 -9.22 -6.84 -11.06
C LEU A 93 -9.88 -8.23 -10.97
N GLU A 94 -11.02 -8.34 -10.31
CA GLU A 94 -11.82 -9.57 -10.28
C GLU A 94 -12.27 -9.99 -11.69
N GLU A 95 -12.71 -9.05 -12.52
CA GLU A 95 -13.04 -9.31 -13.94
C GLU A 95 -11.81 -9.76 -14.75
N ILE A 96 -10.70 -9.02 -14.66
CA ILE A 96 -9.47 -9.31 -15.42
C ILE A 96 -8.88 -10.68 -15.07
N TYR A 97 -8.87 -11.02 -13.78
CA TYR A 97 -8.25 -12.25 -13.30
C TYR A 97 -9.21 -13.44 -13.20
N SER A 98 -10.53 -13.20 -13.33
CA SER A 98 -11.57 -14.23 -13.23
C SER A 98 -11.39 -15.13 -11.99
N THR A 99 -10.99 -14.54 -10.87
CA THR A 99 -10.73 -15.22 -9.59
C THR A 99 -11.59 -14.61 -8.50
N SER A 100 -12.09 -15.42 -7.56
CA SER A 100 -12.83 -14.94 -6.39
C SER A 100 -11.94 -14.78 -5.14
N ASP A 101 -10.66 -15.17 -5.23
CA ASP A 101 -9.73 -15.16 -4.10
C ASP A 101 -8.84 -13.90 -4.13
N LEU A 102 -9.50 -12.74 -4.04
CA LEU A 102 -8.85 -11.43 -3.93
C LEU A 102 -8.72 -11.03 -2.46
N THR A 103 -7.49 -10.66 -2.09
CA THR A 103 -7.18 -10.09 -0.78
C THR A 103 -6.76 -8.63 -0.94
N LEU A 104 -7.45 -7.72 -0.25
CA LEU A 104 -7.06 -6.32 -0.16
C LEU A 104 -6.11 -6.14 1.03
N LEU A 105 -4.90 -5.66 0.75
CA LEU A 105 -3.89 -5.31 1.75
C LEU A 105 -3.96 -3.80 2.03
N ILE A 106 -4.05 -3.40 3.29
CA ILE A 106 -4.04 -2.00 3.70
C ILE A 106 -3.13 -1.77 4.90
N GLY A 107 -2.57 -0.56 4.99
CA GLY A 107 -1.89 -0.10 6.20
C GLY A 107 -2.87 0.36 7.29
N GLU A 108 -2.39 0.38 8.53
CA GLU A 108 -3.10 0.87 9.70
C GLU A 108 -3.71 2.28 9.54
N ASP A 109 -3.00 3.17 8.85
CA ASP A 109 -3.45 4.53 8.55
C ASP A 109 -4.73 4.56 7.69
N ASN A 110 -4.79 3.69 6.68
CA ASN A 110 -5.98 3.51 5.86
C ASN A 110 -7.11 2.82 6.64
N PHE A 111 -6.76 1.88 7.52
CA PHE A 111 -7.73 1.16 8.34
C PHE A 111 -8.52 2.08 9.27
N LEU A 112 -7.88 3.07 9.89
CA LEU A 112 -8.52 4.06 10.77
C LEU A 112 -9.70 4.79 10.11
N ASN A 113 -9.64 5.02 8.79
CA ASN A 113 -10.71 5.68 8.03
C ASN A 113 -11.43 4.73 7.05
N PHE A 114 -11.25 3.41 7.17
CA PHE A 114 -11.80 2.43 6.22
C PHE A 114 -13.32 2.52 6.04
N ARG A 115 -14.08 2.76 7.11
CA ARG A 115 -15.55 2.92 7.03
C ARG A 115 -16.01 4.19 6.31
N GLN A 116 -15.10 5.09 5.94
CA GLN A 116 -15.39 6.23 5.06
C GLN A 116 -15.21 5.89 3.57
N TRP A 117 -14.71 4.70 3.25
CA TRP A 117 -14.50 4.29 1.87
C TRP A 117 -15.84 4.03 1.17
N LYS A 118 -15.91 4.38 -0.11
CA LYS A 118 -17.08 4.03 -0.94
C LYS A 118 -17.27 2.51 -0.93
N SER A 119 -18.49 2.08 -0.60
CA SER A 119 -18.88 0.66 -0.56
C SER A 119 -18.01 -0.20 0.38
N TRP A 120 -17.56 0.35 1.52
CA TRP A 120 -16.74 -0.39 2.49
C TRP A 120 -17.40 -1.70 2.99
N GLU A 121 -18.74 -1.73 3.14
CA GLU A 121 -19.47 -2.94 3.51
C GLU A 121 -19.35 -4.04 2.44
N GLU A 122 -19.35 -3.63 1.16
CA GLU A 122 -19.22 -4.55 0.05
C GLU A 122 -17.79 -5.06 -0.11
N LEU A 123 -16.79 -4.21 0.16
CA LEU A 123 -15.39 -4.62 0.24
C LEU A 123 -15.21 -5.75 1.27
N ILE A 124 -15.78 -5.59 2.47
CA ILE A 124 -15.73 -6.63 3.52
C ILE A 124 -16.46 -7.90 3.07
N ARG A 125 -17.61 -7.76 2.40
CA ARG A 125 -18.45 -8.89 2.02
C ARG A 125 -17.82 -9.74 0.90
N ARG A 126 -17.10 -9.11 -0.03
CA ARG A 126 -16.56 -9.75 -1.23
C ARG A 126 -15.11 -10.18 -1.11
N TYR A 127 -14.30 -9.47 -0.32
CA TYR A 127 -12.86 -9.63 -0.33
C TYR A 127 -12.30 -9.87 1.07
N SER A 128 -11.24 -10.68 1.14
CA SER A 128 -10.45 -10.76 2.37
C SER A 128 -9.70 -9.45 2.58
N ILE A 129 -9.74 -8.88 3.77
CA ILE A 129 -9.03 -7.63 4.07
C ILE A 129 -8.00 -7.87 5.16
N ILE A 130 -6.76 -7.48 4.87
CA ILE A 130 -5.63 -7.65 5.77
C ILE A 130 -4.99 -6.30 6.08
N VAL A 131 -4.90 -6.02 7.37
CA VAL A 131 -4.42 -4.76 7.90
C VAL A 131 -3.03 -4.96 8.48
N PHE A 132 -2.06 -4.18 7.99
CA PHE A 132 -0.70 -4.19 8.48
C PHE A 132 -0.47 -3.04 9.46
N GLY A 133 -0.21 -3.39 10.72
CA GLY A 133 0.16 -2.48 11.80
C GLY A 133 1.56 -1.90 11.60
N ARG A 134 1.71 -0.61 11.88
CA ARG A 134 3.01 0.07 11.78
C ARG A 134 3.75 0.12 13.12
N LYS A 135 3.01 0.04 14.22
CA LYS A 135 3.52 -0.01 15.59
C LYS A 135 3.17 -1.35 16.19
N ALA A 136 4.05 -1.85 17.06
CA ALA A 136 3.71 -2.96 17.91
C ALA A 136 2.45 -2.63 18.72
N ASP A 137 1.48 -3.54 18.73
CA ASP A 137 0.42 -3.53 19.73
C ASP A 137 1.04 -4.00 21.04
N ASP A 138 1.54 -3.05 21.84
CA ASP A 138 2.08 -3.30 23.18
C ASP A 138 0.97 -3.30 24.25
N GLY A 139 -0.30 -3.25 23.86
CA GLY A 139 -1.44 -3.10 24.77
C GLY A 139 -1.45 -1.75 25.51
N ALA A 140 -0.50 -0.85 25.24
CA ALA A 140 -0.36 0.46 25.88
C ALA A 140 -0.70 1.62 24.93
N SER A 141 -0.87 1.35 23.63
CA SER A 141 -1.42 2.35 22.72
C SER A 141 -2.89 2.60 23.09
N ASP A 142 -3.15 3.76 23.70
CA ASP A 142 -4.47 4.25 24.14
C ASP A 142 -5.43 4.57 22.97
N ASP A 143 -5.13 4.04 21.79
CA ASP A 143 -5.93 4.22 20.58
C ASP A 143 -7.09 3.22 20.63
N SER A 144 -8.04 3.50 21.52
CA SER A 144 -9.29 2.72 21.70
C SER A 144 -9.98 2.39 20.37
N ALA A 145 -9.86 3.27 19.38
CA ALA A 145 -10.38 3.06 18.02
C ALA A 145 -9.66 1.95 17.25
N ILE A 146 -8.36 1.74 17.46
CA ILE A 146 -7.62 0.60 16.90
C ILE A 146 -8.07 -0.67 17.64
N SER A 147 -7.98 -0.69 18.97
CA SER A 147 -8.32 -1.87 19.80
C SER A 147 -9.74 -2.41 19.53
N GLU A 148 -10.76 -1.54 19.49
CA GLU A 148 -12.14 -1.96 19.17
C GLU A 148 -12.27 -2.57 17.78
N ARG A 149 -11.49 -2.06 16.81
CA ARG A 149 -11.52 -2.56 15.44
C ARG A 149 -10.62 -3.78 15.20
N LEU A 150 -9.57 -3.99 16.01
CA LEU A 150 -8.75 -5.21 15.99
C LEU A 150 -9.60 -6.47 16.25
N HIS A 151 -10.74 -6.32 16.93
CA HIS A 151 -11.69 -7.39 17.21
C HIS A 151 -12.74 -7.62 16.11
N ASP A 152 -12.78 -6.79 15.06
CA ASP A 152 -13.68 -6.97 13.93
C ASP A 152 -13.19 -8.17 13.09
N GLN A 153 -13.90 -9.30 13.20
CA GLN A 153 -13.58 -10.56 12.51
C GLN A 153 -13.56 -10.44 10.98
N SER A 154 -14.07 -9.33 10.45
CA SER A 154 -14.01 -8.99 9.03
C SER A 154 -12.59 -8.68 8.55
N PHE A 155 -11.65 -8.42 9.47
CA PHE A 155 -10.27 -8.05 9.16
C PHE A 155 -9.29 -9.02 9.82
N ARG A 156 -8.21 -9.33 9.11
CA ARG A 156 -7.05 -9.99 9.70
C ARG A 156 -5.95 -8.97 9.94
N HIS A 157 -5.54 -8.83 11.19
CA HIS A 157 -4.49 -7.92 11.61
C HIS A 157 -3.13 -8.61 11.64
N ILE A 158 -2.10 -7.90 11.14
CA ILE A 158 -0.72 -8.36 11.12
C ILE A 158 0.17 -7.22 11.59
N ASP A 159 0.92 -7.43 12.66
CA ASP A 159 1.92 -6.46 13.12
C ASP A 159 3.23 -6.63 12.34
N LEU A 160 3.68 -5.58 11.64
CA LEU A 160 5.00 -5.53 11.00
C LEU A 160 6.04 -4.82 11.87
N ASN A 161 5.60 -4.01 12.83
CA ASN A 161 6.45 -3.17 13.67
C ASN A 161 7.55 -2.40 12.89
N LEU A 162 7.15 -1.76 11.79
CA LEU A 162 8.03 -0.93 10.94
C LEU A 162 7.46 0.50 10.83
N PRO A 163 7.89 1.44 11.70
CA PRO A 163 7.28 2.77 11.80
C PRO A 163 7.73 3.75 10.69
N LEU A 164 7.99 3.27 9.47
CA LEU A 164 8.33 4.13 8.32
C LEU A 164 7.07 4.83 7.76
N SER A 165 7.24 6.06 7.26
CA SER A 165 6.17 6.83 6.62
C SER A 165 6.70 7.64 5.45
N SER A 166 5.96 7.65 4.33
CA SER A 166 6.28 8.50 3.19
C SER A 166 6.26 10.00 3.54
N THR A 167 5.33 10.44 4.39
CA THR A 167 5.23 11.85 4.79
C THR A 167 6.49 12.35 5.50
N GLU A 168 7.02 11.56 6.42
CA GLU A 168 8.25 11.91 7.14
C GLU A 168 9.48 11.84 6.23
N ILE A 169 9.54 10.83 5.36
CA ILE A 169 10.57 10.74 4.33
C ILE A 169 10.55 11.98 3.43
N ARG A 170 9.39 12.42 2.91
CA ARG A 170 9.30 13.62 2.08
C ARG A 170 9.79 14.88 2.79
N LYS A 171 9.48 15.06 4.07
CA LYS A 171 9.96 16.22 4.86
C LYS A 171 11.48 16.24 4.95
N ARG A 172 12.10 15.08 5.19
CA ARG A 172 13.56 14.91 5.26
C ARG A 172 14.22 15.08 3.90
N LEU A 173 13.62 14.56 2.83
CA LEU A 173 14.11 14.78 1.47
C LEU A 173 14.11 16.28 1.09
N ALA A 174 13.08 17.02 1.49
CA ALA A 174 13.00 18.47 1.28
C ALA A 174 14.06 19.27 2.08
N SER A 175 14.61 18.72 3.16
CA SER A 175 15.76 19.31 3.87
C SER A 175 17.13 18.86 3.33
N GLY A 176 17.16 18.00 2.31
CA GLY A 176 18.38 17.46 1.73
C GLY A 176 18.97 16.29 2.53
N ASP A 177 18.20 15.67 3.41
CA ASP A 177 18.66 14.51 4.19
C ASP A 177 18.82 13.27 3.30
N ASP A 178 19.82 12.45 3.61
CA ASP A 178 19.96 11.12 3.04
C ASP A 178 18.91 10.17 3.65
N CYS A 179 18.02 9.64 2.82
CA CYS A 179 16.99 8.66 3.18
C CYS A 179 17.21 7.29 2.49
N SER A 180 18.43 7.01 2.02
CA SER A 180 18.76 5.78 1.28
C SER A 180 18.63 4.51 2.12
N ALA A 181 18.68 4.61 3.45
CA ALA A 181 18.49 3.48 4.36
C ALA A 181 17.02 3.08 4.53
N GLU A 182 16.09 4.01 4.30
CA GLU A 182 14.65 3.82 4.46
C GLU A 182 13.93 3.49 3.14
N ILE A 183 14.61 3.65 2.00
CA ILE A 183 14.03 3.52 0.66
C ILE A 183 14.77 2.42 -0.10
N PRO A 184 14.07 1.51 -0.83
CA PRO A 184 14.75 0.55 -1.70
C PRO A 184 15.67 1.25 -2.69
N SER A 185 16.91 0.76 -2.82
CA SER A 185 17.97 1.43 -3.59
C SER A 185 17.58 1.90 -5.01
N PRO A 186 16.87 1.12 -5.85
CA PRO A 186 16.44 1.61 -7.17
C PRO A 186 15.50 2.81 -7.11
N ILE A 187 14.64 2.88 -6.08
CA ILE A 187 13.68 3.98 -5.87
C ILE A 187 14.42 5.21 -5.37
N TRP A 188 15.37 5.04 -4.45
CA TRP A 188 16.25 6.12 -3.99
C TRP A 188 17.01 6.76 -5.16
N GLN A 189 17.61 5.93 -6.02
CA GLN A 189 18.30 6.40 -7.22
C GLN A 189 17.37 7.21 -8.13
N TYR A 190 16.15 6.71 -8.37
CA TYR A 190 15.15 7.43 -9.17
C TYR A 190 14.79 8.80 -8.58
N ILE A 191 14.60 8.89 -7.27
CA ILE A 191 14.29 10.14 -6.55
C ILE A 191 15.41 11.17 -6.77
N VAL A 192 16.67 10.76 -6.60
CA VAL A 192 17.83 11.65 -6.75
C VAL A 192 18.00 12.11 -8.20
N GLU A 193 17.91 11.19 -9.16
CA GLU A 193 18.09 11.48 -10.59
C GLU A 193 17.02 12.43 -11.14
N ASN A 194 15.78 12.31 -10.65
CA ASN A 194 14.65 13.13 -11.10
C ASN A 194 14.37 14.32 -10.18
N GLN A 195 15.23 14.59 -9.19
CA GLN A 195 15.12 15.72 -8.26
C GLN A 195 13.74 15.80 -7.58
N LEU A 196 13.20 14.64 -7.18
CA LEU A 196 11.88 14.60 -6.53
C LEU A 196 11.99 15.09 -5.08
N TYR A 197 10.93 15.75 -4.62
CA TYR A 197 10.75 16.23 -3.24
C TYR A 197 11.71 17.34 -2.78
N GLN A 198 12.36 18.05 -3.70
CA GLN A 198 13.21 19.21 -3.43
C GLN A 198 12.44 20.53 -3.53
#